data_AF-B2APC9-F1
#
_entry.id   AF-B2APC9-F1
#
_cell.length_a   1.000
_cell.length_b   1.000
_cell.length_c   1.000
_cell.angle_alpha   90.00
_cell.angle_beta   90.00
_cell.angle_gamma   90.00
#
_symmetry.space_group_name_H-M   'P 1'
#
loop_
_entity.id
_entity.type
_entity.pdbx_description
1 polymer ?
#
loop_
_entity_poly.entity_id
_entity_poly.type
_entity_poly.pdbx_seq_one_letter_code
_entity_poly.pdbx_strand_id
1 'polypeptide(L)'
;MRIIIESKALSALRSVVSYYPFVDLDHKVLSLNEPYTILGHHMSELEALHERCKTSHHKGEVKPDENANPDDPLVETTAEHLELLHNYLKTKVYKGRIETEQELHRRNMCTFQMLWLLFRPGTTVYVESGGKLAAHVVHAMVHDTAILSDNRRDFGPHQILLWSLRFDGRFVGRSTTSVVVPPFREEREITSLKVFPTELFDKKDGGETKARLEAQGRQWFKLLRSQPAFYQCDPSDRAALVLQNRHVVRRKASEESMDSEDAASHKPNIRKARKAGLVCPSPPKHH
;
A
#
# COMPACT_ATOMS: atom_id res chain seq x y z
N MET A 1 -20.84 -1.67 13.65
CA MET A 1 -21.41 -3.05 13.54
C MET A 1 -20.35 -3.98 12.94
N ARG A 2 -20.37 -5.30 13.20
CA ARG A 2 -19.36 -6.26 12.70
C ARG A 2 -20.05 -7.37 11.92
N ILE A 3 -19.56 -7.68 10.73
CA ILE A 3 -20.03 -8.80 9.89
C ILE A 3 -18.97 -9.91 9.97
N ILE A 4 -19.44 -11.14 10.13
CA ILE A 4 -18.60 -12.33 10.14
C ILE A 4 -18.99 -13.18 8.92
N ILE A 5 -18.01 -13.49 8.09
CA ILE A 5 -18.17 -14.29 6.88
C ILE A 5 -17.37 -15.58 7.09
N GLU A 6 -18.08 -16.69 7.27
CA GLU A 6 -17.49 -18.03 7.47
C GLU A 6 -17.77 -18.97 6.28
N SER A 7 -18.48 -18.47 5.27
CA SER A 7 -19.08 -19.28 4.22
C SER A 7 -18.23 -19.36 2.95
N LYS A 8 -18.74 -20.11 1.96
CA LYS A 8 -18.22 -20.15 0.58
C LYS A 8 -18.14 -18.77 -0.09
N ALA A 9 -18.83 -17.75 0.42
CA ALA A 9 -18.64 -16.37 -0.05
C ALA A 9 -17.20 -15.86 0.16
N LEU A 10 -16.45 -16.42 1.12
CA LEU A 10 -15.05 -16.06 1.35
C LEU A 10 -14.13 -16.57 0.23
N SER A 11 -14.37 -17.77 -0.32
CA SER A 11 -13.58 -18.27 -1.46
C SER A 11 -13.84 -17.42 -2.71
N ALA A 12 -15.08 -16.99 -2.92
CA ALA A 12 -15.41 -16.04 -3.96
C ALA A 12 -14.68 -14.69 -3.76
N LEU A 13 -14.67 -14.15 -2.54
CA LEU A 13 -13.97 -12.91 -2.23
C LEU A 13 -12.45 -13.03 -2.47
N ARG A 14 -11.84 -14.17 -2.12
CA ARG A 14 -10.42 -14.46 -2.41
C ARG A 14 -10.10 -14.47 -3.91
N SER A 15 -11.05 -14.87 -4.74
CA SER A 15 -10.84 -14.86 -6.21
C SER A 15 -10.88 -13.44 -6.80
N VAL A 16 -11.58 -12.51 -6.13
CA VAL A 16 -11.73 -11.11 -6.58
C VAL A 16 -10.65 -10.21 -6.00
N VAL A 17 -10.29 -10.40 -4.72
CA VAL A 17 -9.39 -9.50 -4.00
C VAL A 17 -7.97 -10.03 -4.01
N SER A 18 -7.10 -9.40 -4.79
CA SER A 18 -5.69 -9.76 -4.87
C SER A 18 -4.81 -9.09 -3.81
N TYR A 19 -5.20 -7.91 -3.31
CA TYR A 19 -4.37 -7.12 -2.39
C TYR A 19 -5.22 -6.32 -1.38
N TYR A 20 -5.10 -6.64 -0.10
CA TYR A 20 -5.73 -5.88 0.99
C TYR A 20 -4.94 -6.02 2.32
N PRO A 21 -3.97 -5.12 2.60
CA PRO A 21 -2.89 -5.36 3.57
C PRO A 21 -3.25 -5.33 5.06
N PHE A 22 -4.54 -5.28 5.43
CA PHE A 22 -5.02 -5.33 6.83
C PHE A 22 -6.15 -6.33 7.03
N VAL A 23 -6.45 -7.12 6.00
CA VAL A 23 -7.48 -8.15 6.04
C VAL A 23 -6.81 -9.46 5.75
N ASP A 24 -6.79 -10.34 6.75
CA ASP A 24 -6.35 -11.72 6.54
C ASP A 24 -7.48 -12.47 5.83
N LEU A 25 -7.30 -12.66 4.53
CA LEU A 25 -8.23 -13.43 3.71
C LEU A 25 -7.97 -14.92 3.83
N ASP A 26 -6.82 -15.38 4.30
CA ASP A 26 -6.44 -16.80 4.33
C ASP A 26 -7.10 -17.55 5.49
N HIS A 27 -7.46 -16.82 6.55
CA HIS A 27 -8.24 -17.37 7.66
C HIS A 27 -9.61 -17.90 7.25
N LYS A 28 -10.10 -18.92 7.96
CA LYS A 28 -11.40 -19.57 7.70
C LYS A 28 -12.60 -18.65 7.92
N VAL A 29 -12.44 -17.66 8.79
CA VAL A 29 -13.47 -16.71 9.18
C VAL A 29 -12.95 -15.31 8.94
N LEU A 30 -13.68 -14.54 8.13
CA LEU A 30 -13.38 -13.15 7.87
C LEU A 30 -14.32 -12.26 8.67
N SER A 31 -13.73 -11.41 9.51
CA SER A 31 -14.46 -10.43 10.28
C SER A 31 -14.23 -9.04 9.69
N LEU A 32 -15.31 -8.35 9.34
CA LEU A 32 -15.25 -7.00 8.79
C LEU A 32 -15.95 -6.02 9.72
N ASN A 33 -15.30 -4.89 9.94
CA ASN A 33 -15.90 -3.73 10.60
C ASN A 33 -16.49 -2.80 9.55
N GLU A 34 -17.52 -2.07 9.93
CA GLU A 34 -18.08 -0.98 9.15
C GLU A 34 -16.99 0.06 8.81
N PRO A 35 -17.00 0.61 7.59
CA PRO A 35 -18.01 0.54 6.52
C PRO A 35 -17.86 -0.68 5.61
N TYR A 36 -17.15 -1.72 6.04
CA TYR A 36 -16.90 -2.94 5.26
C TYR A 36 -16.17 -2.64 3.94
N THR A 37 -15.09 -1.87 4.07
CA THR A 37 -14.32 -1.27 2.97
C THR A 37 -13.98 -2.23 1.84
N ILE A 38 -13.50 -3.45 2.15
CA ILE A 38 -13.18 -4.47 1.15
C ILE A 38 -14.41 -4.83 0.32
N LEU A 39 -15.58 -4.97 0.92
CA LEU A 39 -16.80 -5.27 0.19
C LEU A 39 -17.20 -4.07 -0.67
N GLY A 40 -17.16 -2.85 -0.10
CA GLY A 40 -17.50 -1.62 -0.81
C GLY A 40 -16.61 -1.34 -2.04
N HIS A 41 -15.29 -1.55 -1.93
CA HIS A 41 -14.33 -1.36 -3.02
C HIS A 41 -14.50 -2.36 -4.16
N HIS A 42 -15.02 -3.54 -3.86
CA HIS A 42 -15.09 -4.68 -4.78
C HIS A 42 -16.53 -5.05 -5.17
N MET A 43 -17.53 -4.18 -4.88
CA MET A 43 -18.95 -4.45 -5.16
C MET A 43 -19.22 -4.82 -6.62
N SER A 44 -18.72 -4.03 -7.57
CA SER A 44 -18.94 -4.27 -9.00
C SER A 44 -18.28 -5.56 -9.51
N GLU A 45 -17.13 -5.93 -8.93
CA GLU A 45 -16.43 -7.17 -9.31
C GLU A 45 -17.14 -8.40 -8.73
N LEU A 46 -17.72 -8.27 -7.52
CA LEU A 46 -18.57 -9.30 -6.92
C LEU A 46 -19.88 -9.49 -7.69
N GLU A 47 -20.50 -8.41 -8.16
CA GLU A 47 -21.68 -8.46 -9.05
C GLU A 47 -21.34 -9.15 -10.37
N ALA A 48 -20.22 -8.78 -11.00
CA ALA A 48 -19.78 -9.43 -12.23
C ALA A 48 -19.47 -10.92 -12.05
N LEU A 49 -18.88 -11.30 -10.90
CA LEU A 49 -18.67 -12.70 -10.54
C LEU A 49 -20.01 -13.44 -10.38
N HIS A 50 -21.00 -12.80 -9.75
CA HIS A 50 -22.33 -13.36 -9.56
C HIS A 50 -23.02 -13.65 -10.91
N GLU A 51 -23.01 -12.68 -11.82
CA GLU A 51 -23.58 -12.84 -13.16
C GLU A 51 -22.86 -13.93 -13.98
N ARG A 52 -21.53 -14.04 -13.83
CA ARG A 52 -20.76 -15.12 -14.44
C ARG A 52 -21.18 -16.49 -13.88
N CYS A 53 -21.38 -16.63 -12.57
CA CYS A 53 -21.89 -17.86 -11.99
C CYS A 53 -23.28 -18.21 -12.54
N LYS A 54 -24.21 -17.24 -12.62
CA LYS A 54 -25.56 -17.44 -13.18
C LYS A 54 -25.55 -17.88 -14.65
N THR A 55 -24.71 -17.26 -15.48
CA THR A 55 -24.64 -17.56 -16.92
C THR A 55 -24.00 -18.91 -17.23
N SER A 56 -23.00 -19.33 -16.44
CA SER A 56 -22.44 -20.69 -16.51
C SER A 56 -23.48 -21.79 -16.22
N HIS A 57 -24.54 -21.48 -15.47
CA HIS A 57 -25.66 -22.41 -15.26
C HIS A 57 -26.69 -22.43 -16.41
N HIS A 58 -26.71 -21.41 -17.30
CA HIS A 58 -27.67 -21.33 -18.42
C HIS A 58 -27.10 -21.78 -19.77
N LYS A 59 -25.77 -21.85 -19.93
CA LYS A 59 -25.12 -22.32 -21.15
C LYS A 59 -24.50 -23.69 -20.91
N GLY A 60 -25.25 -24.74 -21.18
CA GLY A 60 -24.77 -26.13 -21.22
C GLY A 60 -23.78 -26.40 -22.36
N GLU A 61 -22.70 -25.64 -22.46
CA GLU A 61 -21.61 -25.86 -23.40
C GLU A 61 -20.28 -25.32 -22.82
N VAL A 62 -19.65 -26.10 -21.95
CA VAL A 62 -18.18 -26.08 -21.83
C VAL A 62 -17.73 -27.55 -21.79
N LYS A 63 -16.94 -27.93 -22.79
CA LYS A 63 -16.23 -29.21 -22.81
C LYS A 63 -15.41 -29.32 -21.52
N PRO A 64 -15.51 -30.42 -20.77
CA PRO A 64 -14.77 -30.57 -19.53
C PRO A 64 -13.28 -30.59 -19.85
N ASP A 65 -12.54 -29.66 -19.24
CA ASP A 65 -11.12 -29.85 -19.01
C ASP A 65 -10.99 -31.11 -18.14
N GLU A 66 -10.16 -32.07 -18.53
CA GLU A 66 -10.13 -33.45 -17.98
C GLU A 66 -9.71 -33.54 -16.49
N ASN A 67 -9.67 -32.42 -15.77
CA ASN A 67 -9.42 -32.35 -14.33
C ASN A 67 -10.40 -31.47 -13.54
N ALA A 68 -11.51 -31.01 -14.13
CA ALA A 68 -12.56 -30.29 -13.40
C ALA A 68 -13.83 -31.14 -13.31
N ASN A 69 -14.13 -31.66 -12.12
CA ASN A 69 -15.38 -32.38 -11.84
C ASN A 69 -16.59 -31.46 -12.12
N PRO A 70 -17.51 -31.82 -13.03
CA PRO A 70 -18.70 -31.01 -13.35
C PRO A 70 -19.83 -31.13 -12.31
N ASP A 71 -19.71 -32.04 -11.34
CA ASP A 71 -20.73 -32.37 -10.34
C ASP A 71 -20.45 -31.75 -8.96
N ASP A 72 -19.89 -30.54 -8.88
CA ASP A 72 -19.64 -29.91 -7.58
C ASP A 72 -20.84 -29.04 -7.14
N PRO A 73 -21.69 -29.48 -6.18
CA PRO A 73 -22.76 -28.66 -5.56
C PRO A 73 -22.22 -27.41 -4.82
N LEU A 74 -20.92 -27.16 -4.95
CA LEU A 74 -20.14 -26.05 -4.42
C LEU A 74 -20.39 -24.72 -5.15
N VAL A 75 -20.70 -24.73 -6.47
CA VAL A 75 -20.87 -23.48 -7.25
C VAL A 75 -22.25 -22.84 -7.00
N GLU A 76 -23.31 -23.65 -6.96
CA GLU A 76 -24.71 -23.20 -6.76
C GLU A 76 -24.87 -22.50 -5.40
N THR A 77 -24.38 -23.13 -4.34
CA THR A 77 -24.39 -22.57 -2.98
C THR A 77 -23.48 -21.35 -2.80
N THR A 78 -22.50 -21.11 -3.69
CA THR A 78 -21.64 -19.92 -3.63
C THR A 78 -22.34 -18.71 -4.23
N ALA A 79 -23.05 -18.88 -5.35
CA ALA A 79 -23.83 -17.82 -5.99
C ALA A 79 -24.97 -17.33 -5.08
N GLU A 80 -25.68 -18.24 -4.41
CA GLU A 80 -26.73 -17.88 -3.45
C GLU A 80 -26.20 -17.08 -2.25
N HIS A 81 -25.07 -17.50 -1.68
CA HIS A 81 -24.44 -16.78 -0.57
C HIS A 81 -23.93 -15.40 -0.99
N LEU A 82 -23.41 -15.26 -2.23
CA LEU A 82 -23.01 -13.98 -2.79
C LEU A 82 -24.22 -13.06 -3.00
N GLU A 83 -25.33 -13.59 -3.51
CA GLU A 83 -26.57 -12.83 -3.70
C GLU A 83 -27.12 -12.32 -2.36
N LEU A 84 -27.16 -13.18 -1.35
CA LEU A 84 -27.61 -12.81 -0.01
C LEU A 84 -26.73 -11.71 0.59
N LEU A 85 -25.40 -11.87 0.49
CA LEU A 85 -24.44 -10.87 0.97
C LEU A 85 -24.63 -9.54 0.23
N HIS A 86 -24.72 -9.58 -1.10
CA HIS A 86 -24.92 -8.40 -1.94
C HIS A 86 -26.24 -7.68 -1.58
N ASN A 87 -27.35 -8.40 -1.51
CA ASN A 87 -28.65 -7.86 -1.16
C ASN A 87 -28.68 -7.26 0.25
N TYR A 88 -28.02 -7.91 1.21
CA TYR A 88 -27.86 -7.37 2.56
C TYR A 88 -27.09 -6.06 2.57
N LEU A 89 -25.94 -6.00 1.89
CA LEU A 89 -25.12 -4.80 1.81
C LEU A 89 -25.86 -3.64 1.13
N LYS A 90 -26.50 -3.91 -0.01
CA LYS A 90 -27.24 -2.89 -0.78
C LYS A 90 -28.44 -2.36 0.00
N THR A 91 -29.24 -3.24 0.60
CA THR A 91 -30.52 -2.87 1.23
C THR A 91 -30.35 -2.36 2.66
N LYS A 92 -29.48 -2.97 3.47
CA LYS A 92 -29.40 -2.70 4.91
C LYS A 92 -28.23 -1.80 5.28
N VAL A 93 -27.08 -1.95 4.62
CA VAL A 93 -25.84 -1.24 4.99
C VAL A 93 -25.70 0.07 4.20
N TYR A 94 -25.55 -0.02 2.88
CA TYR A 94 -25.22 1.13 2.05
C TYR A 94 -26.45 1.93 1.62
N LYS A 95 -27.62 1.31 1.45
CA LYS A 95 -28.88 2.00 1.11
C LYS A 95 -28.74 2.98 -0.08
N GLY A 96 -28.00 2.58 -1.12
CA GLY A 96 -27.73 3.41 -2.31
C GLY A 96 -26.64 4.48 -2.14
N ARG A 97 -26.02 4.62 -0.96
CA ARG A 97 -24.94 5.61 -0.71
C ARG A 97 -23.74 5.42 -1.63
N ILE A 98 -23.36 4.18 -1.97
CA ILE A 98 -22.24 3.90 -2.89
C ILE A 98 -22.52 4.46 -4.29
N GLU A 99 -23.71 4.18 -4.85
CA GLU A 99 -24.09 4.63 -6.20
C GLU A 99 -24.17 6.17 -6.27
N THR A 100 -24.71 6.79 -5.22
CA THR A 100 -24.78 8.25 -5.08
C THR A 100 -23.38 8.87 -5.02
N GLU A 101 -22.49 8.29 -4.19
CA GLU A 101 -21.13 8.78 -4.07
C GLU A 101 -20.33 8.60 -5.37
N GLN A 102 -20.50 7.48 -6.07
CA GLN A 102 -19.86 7.27 -7.37
C GLN A 102 -20.30 8.29 -8.44
N GLU A 103 -21.55 8.75 -8.40
CA GLU A 103 -22.00 9.88 -9.23
C GLU A 103 -21.33 11.19 -8.83
N LEU A 104 -21.16 11.47 -7.53
CA LEU A 104 -20.41 12.64 -7.06
C LEU A 104 -18.95 12.59 -7.51
N HIS A 105 -18.30 11.42 -7.41
CA HIS A 105 -16.92 11.24 -7.87
C HIS A 105 -16.76 11.53 -9.37
N ARG A 106 -17.75 11.16 -10.19
CA ARG A 106 -17.77 11.49 -11.63
C ARG A 106 -17.80 13.00 -11.88
N ARG A 107 -18.34 13.77 -10.93
CA ARG A 107 -18.38 15.24 -10.94
C ARG A 107 -17.22 15.88 -10.17
N ASN A 108 -16.19 15.11 -9.80
CA ASN A 108 -15.04 15.55 -9.01
C ASN A 108 -15.39 16.03 -7.58
N MET A 109 -16.51 15.56 -7.01
CA MET A 109 -16.97 15.90 -5.66
C MET A 109 -16.97 14.66 -4.75
N CYS A 110 -16.82 14.84 -3.44
CA CYS A 110 -16.88 13.75 -2.46
C CYS A 110 -17.47 14.19 -1.12
N THR A 111 -17.98 13.21 -0.38
CA THR A 111 -18.45 13.36 1.00
C THR A 111 -17.46 12.75 1.99
N PHE A 112 -17.39 13.30 3.20
CA PHE A 112 -16.46 12.82 4.21
C PHE A 112 -16.76 11.38 4.66
N GLN A 113 -18.04 11.02 4.76
CA GLN A 113 -18.46 9.69 5.23
C GLN A 113 -18.10 8.57 4.24
N MET A 114 -18.11 8.86 2.95
CA MET A 114 -17.84 7.88 1.90
C MET A 114 -16.45 8.04 1.28
N LEU A 115 -15.61 8.94 1.83
CA LEU A 115 -14.27 9.22 1.33
C LEU A 115 -13.39 7.96 1.18
N TRP A 116 -13.60 6.97 2.03
CA TRP A 116 -12.92 5.67 1.97
C TRP A 116 -13.10 4.95 0.64
N LEU A 117 -14.20 5.19 -0.09
CA LEU A 117 -14.47 4.57 -1.38
C LEU A 117 -13.47 5.00 -2.46
N LEU A 118 -12.90 6.22 -2.37
CA LEU A 118 -11.88 6.71 -3.31
C LEU A 118 -10.52 6.02 -3.12
N PHE A 119 -10.18 5.65 -1.88
CA PHE A 119 -8.85 5.20 -1.52
C PHE A 119 -8.79 3.67 -1.38
N ARG A 120 -8.95 2.97 -2.52
CA ARG A 120 -8.74 1.51 -2.60
C ARG A 120 -7.26 1.17 -2.40
N PRO A 121 -6.90 0.21 -1.54
CA PRO A 121 -5.52 -0.24 -1.39
C PRO A 121 -4.90 -0.67 -2.73
N GLY A 122 -3.65 -0.26 -2.95
CA GLY A 122 -2.91 -0.56 -4.18
C GLY A 122 -3.13 0.44 -5.32
N THR A 123 -4.04 1.40 -5.19
CA THR A 123 -4.19 2.47 -6.18
C THR A 123 -3.13 3.54 -6.00
N THR A 124 -2.80 4.25 -7.10
CA THR A 124 -1.87 5.37 -7.07
C THR A 124 -2.63 6.67 -6.84
N VAL A 125 -2.10 7.53 -5.99
CA VAL A 125 -2.65 8.85 -5.65
C VAL A 125 -1.55 9.90 -5.75
N TYR A 126 -1.94 11.14 -6.06
CA TYR A 126 -1.05 12.29 -5.89
C TYR A 126 -1.22 12.88 -4.51
N VAL A 127 -0.10 13.25 -3.90
CA VAL A 127 -0.04 13.98 -2.64
C VAL A 127 0.58 15.34 -2.92
N GLU A 128 -0.12 16.40 -2.53
CA GLU A 128 0.40 17.76 -2.60
C GLU A 128 1.19 18.09 -1.33
N SER A 129 2.46 18.45 -1.51
CA SER A 129 3.32 18.93 -0.44
C SER A 129 4.10 20.15 -0.90
N GLY A 130 3.79 21.32 -0.33
CA GLY A 130 4.48 22.58 -0.64
C GLY A 130 4.43 22.97 -2.12
N GLY A 131 3.27 22.81 -2.76
CA GLY A 131 3.05 23.12 -4.18
C GLY A 131 3.67 22.11 -5.16
N LYS A 132 4.19 20.99 -4.67
CA LYS A 132 4.70 19.89 -5.50
C LYS A 132 3.82 18.66 -5.33
N LEU A 133 3.47 18.03 -6.46
CA LEU A 133 2.76 16.77 -6.50
C LEU A 133 3.75 15.60 -6.52
N ALA A 134 3.52 14.62 -5.66
CA ALA A 134 4.26 13.38 -5.59
C ALA A 134 3.33 12.17 -5.62
N ALA A 135 3.66 11.17 -6.45
CA ALA A 135 2.89 9.93 -6.54
C ALA A 135 3.18 9.01 -5.34
N HIS A 136 2.13 8.48 -4.76
CA HIS A 136 2.17 7.49 -3.68
C HIS A 136 1.17 6.37 -3.96
N VAL A 137 1.37 5.22 -3.34
CA VAL A 137 0.43 4.09 -3.42
C VAL A 137 -0.35 4.01 -2.11
N VAL A 138 -1.66 3.83 -2.21
CA VAL A 138 -2.53 3.65 -1.05
C VAL A 138 -2.20 2.33 -0.37
N HIS A 139 -1.88 2.39 0.91
CA HIS A 139 -1.72 1.22 1.75
C HIS A 139 -3.06 0.83 2.38
N ALA A 140 -3.68 1.76 3.11
CA ALA A 140 -4.99 1.61 3.73
C ALA A 140 -5.53 2.97 4.19
N MET A 141 -6.80 2.99 4.59
CA MET A 141 -7.41 4.16 5.21
C MET A 141 -8.02 3.78 6.54
N VAL A 142 -7.58 4.45 7.59
CA VAL A 142 -8.15 4.36 8.93
C VAL A 142 -9.28 5.39 9.02
N HIS A 143 -10.43 4.90 9.46
CA HIS A 143 -11.68 5.65 9.57
C HIS A 143 -12.42 5.17 10.83
N ASP A 144 -13.45 5.90 11.21
CA ASP A 144 -14.29 5.52 12.34
C ASP A 144 -15.13 4.26 12.04
N THR A 145 -15.09 3.28 12.94
CA THR A 145 -15.80 1.99 12.84
C THR A 145 -17.32 2.08 12.93
N ALA A 146 -17.88 3.28 13.13
CA ALA A 146 -19.32 3.54 13.14
C ALA A 146 -19.73 4.65 12.14
N ILE A 147 -18.91 4.92 11.12
CA ILE A 147 -19.10 6.07 10.21
C ILE A 147 -20.43 6.09 9.44
N LEU A 148 -21.05 4.93 9.19
CA LEU A 148 -22.33 4.82 8.45
C LEU A 148 -23.55 4.70 9.36
N SER A 149 -23.36 4.14 10.55
CA SER A 149 -24.40 3.81 11.53
C SER A 149 -24.57 4.86 12.61
N ASP A 150 -23.52 5.61 12.92
CA ASP A 150 -23.59 6.70 13.88
C ASP A 150 -24.23 7.94 13.25
N ASN A 151 -25.26 8.47 13.92
CA ASN A 151 -25.88 9.73 13.57
C ASN A 151 -25.15 10.94 14.19
N ARG A 152 -24.05 10.71 14.91
CA ARG A 152 -23.18 11.78 15.40
C ARG A 152 -22.71 12.62 14.21
N ARG A 153 -22.75 13.94 14.41
CA ARG A 153 -22.30 14.94 13.41
C ARG A 153 -20.81 15.23 13.49
N ASP A 154 -20.12 14.60 14.43
CA ASP A 154 -18.72 14.85 14.75
C ASP A 154 -17.94 13.53 14.64
N PHE A 155 -17.48 13.23 13.43
CA PHE A 155 -16.62 12.09 13.16
C PHE A 155 -15.16 12.44 13.44
N GLY A 156 -14.37 11.45 13.85
CA GLY A 156 -12.92 11.59 13.90
C GLY A 156 -12.30 11.86 12.52
N PRO A 157 -11.07 12.40 12.45
CA PRO A 157 -10.38 12.61 11.19
C PRO A 157 -10.02 11.28 10.53
N HIS A 158 -10.08 11.24 9.20
CA HIS A 158 -9.61 10.07 8.44
C HIS A 158 -8.11 10.12 8.28
N GLN A 159 -7.47 8.97 8.40
CA GLN A 159 -6.03 8.83 8.22
C GLN A 159 -5.75 7.90 7.05
N ILE A 160 -5.15 8.44 6.00
CA ILE A 160 -4.80 7.72 4.79
C ILE A 160 -3.33 7.33 4.89
N LEU A 161 -3.08 6.02 4.98
CA LEU A 161 -1.75 5.43 4.98
C LEU A 161 -1.31 5.20 3.55
N LEU A 162 -0.21 5.81 3.18
CA LEU A 162 0.38 5.79 1.86
C LEU A 162 1.80 5.24 1.95
N TRP A 163 2.33 4.76 0.83
CA TRP A 163 3.74 4.42 0.76
C TRP A 163 4.32 4.84 -0.59
N SER A 164 5.62 5.16 -0.58
CA SER A 164 6.42 5.42 -1.77
C SER A 164 7.80 4.78 -1.62
N LEU A 165 8.52 4.63 -2.72
CA LEU A 165 9.89 4.14 -2.68
C LEU A 165 10.84 5.29 -2.32
N ARG A 166 11.71 5.04 -1.33
CA ARG A 166 12.76 5.97 -0.92
C ARG A 166 14.08 5.22 -0.87
N PHE A 167 15.15 5.92 -1.27
CA PHE A 167 16.51 5.44 -1.09
C PHE A 167 17.09 6.02 0.21
N ASP A 168 17.54 5.15 1.12
CA ASP A 168 18.10 5.53 2.42
C ASP A 168 19.63 5.79 2.37
N GLY A 169 20.24 5.70 1.18
CA GLY A 169 21.68 5.76 0.97
C GLY A 169 22.34 4.39 0.75
N ARG A 170 21.64 3.29 1.06
CA ARG A 170 22.13 1.92 0.86
C ARG A 170 21.15 1.06 0.09
N PHE A 171 19.87 1.12 0.44
CA PHE A 171 18.80 0.30 -0.13
C PHE A 171 17.60 1.16 -0.52
N VAL A 172 16.87 0.68 -1.53
CA VAL A 172 15.56 1.21 -1.85
C VAL A 172 14.54 0.46 -1.02
N GLY A 173 13.81 1.20 -0.18
CA GLY A 173 12.78 0.65 0.70
C GLY A 173 11.45 1.36 0.54
N ARG A 174 10.40 0.76 1.11
CA ARG A 174 9.08 1.40 1.23
C ARG A 174 9.13 2.40 2.39
N SER A 175 8.84 3.65 2.09
CA SER A 175 8.65 4.72 3.07
C SER A 175 7.15 4.95 3.24
N THR A 176 6.64 4.77 4.45
CA THR A 176 5.25 5.06 4.78
C THR A 176 5.06 6.55 5.02
N THR A 177 3.99 7.11 4.46
CA THR A 177 3.55 8.49 4.64
C THR A 177 2.10 8.45 5.10
N SER A 178 1.73 9.31 6.06
CA SER A 178 0.35 9.40 6.55
C SER A 178 -0.22 10.78 6.25
N VAL A 179 -1.40 10.83 5.64
CA VAL A 179 -2.14 12.07 5.39
C VAL A 179 -3.43 12.05 6.19
N VAL A 180 -3.67 13.10 6.97
CA VAL A 180 -4.88 13.25 7.78
C VAL A 180 -5.85 14.18 7.05
N VAL A 181 -7.09 13.73 6.89
CA VAL A 181 -8.19 14.51 6.33
C VAL A 181 -9.16 14.83 7.46
N PRO A 182 -9.33 16.11 7.84
CA PRO A 182 -10.26 16.49 8.87
C PRO A 182 -11.72 16.30 8.41
N PRO A 183 -12.66 16.06 9.33
CA PRO A 183 -14.08 15.96 9.02
C PRO A 183 -14.58 17.25 8.37
N PHE A 184 -15.36 17.11 7.32
CA PHE A 184 -16.03 18.22 6.64
C PHE A 184 -17.50 17.85 6.39
N ARG A 185 -18.39 18.85 6.46
CA ARG A 185 -19.85 18.63 6.40
C ARG A 185 -20.42 18.73 4.99
N GLU A 186 -19.83 19.57 4.16
CA GLU A 186 -20.30 19.84 2.80
C GLU A 186 -19.61 18.94 1.79
N GLU A 187 -20.18 18.83 0.60
CA GLU A 187 -19.49 18.20 -0.51
C GLU A 187 -18.23 19.01 -0.84
N ARG A 188 -17.11 18.32 -1.01
CA ARG A 188 -15.83 18.96 -1.30
C ARG A 188 -15.27 18.41 -2.60
N GLU A 189 -14.65 19.30 -3.37
CA GLU A 189 -13.94 18.93 -4.59
C GLU A 189 -12.76 18.00 -4.24
N ILE A 190 -12.64 16.87 -4.92
CA ILE A 190 -11.62 15.86 -4.62
C ILE A 190 -10.21 16.43 -4.81
N THR A 191 -10.01 17.25 -5.84
CA THR A 191 -8.75 17.94 -6.15
C THR A 191 -8.37 19.04 -5.15
N SER A 192 -9.29 19.47 -4.28
CA SER A 192 -8.97 20.43 -3.20
C SER A 192 -8.35 19.75 -1.97
N LEU A 193 -8.39 18.42 -1.89
CA LEU A 193 -7.78 17.65 -0.83
C LEU A 193 -6.26 17.56 -1.04
N LYS A 194 -5.50 17.40 0.05
CA LYS A 194 -4.04 17.17 -0.02
C LYS A 194 -3.66 15.88 -0.74
N VAL A 195 -4.60 14.95 -0.87
CA VAL A 195 -4.42 13.66 -1.52
C VAL A 195 -5.64 13.35 -2.38
N PHE A 196 -5.40 12.95 -3.62
CA PHE A 196 -6.45 12.64 -4.58
C PHE A 196 -6.00 11.56 -5.58
N PRO A 197 -6.95 10.78 -6.15
CA PRO A 197 -6.65 9.79 -7.19
C PRO A 197 -6.00 10.43 -8.42
N THR A 198 -5.01 9.75 -9.00
CA THR A 198 -4.31 10.26 -10.19
C THR A 198 -5.23 10.42 -11.40
N GLU A 199 -6.22 9.54 -11.53
CA GLU A 199 -7.14 9.51 -12.68
C GLU A 199 -7.90 10.82 -12.90
N LEU A 200 -8.30 11.50 -11.81
CA LEU A 200 -9.04 12.76 -11.89
C LEU A 200 -8.15 13.90 -12.37
N PHE A 201 -6.91 13.94 -11.86
CA PHE A 201 -5.96 14.98 -12.20
C PHE A 201 -5.35 14.77 -13.59
N ASP A 202 -5.03 13.53 -13.95
CA ASP A 202 -4.49 13.18 -15.26
C ASP A 202 -5.49 13.52 -16.37
N LYS A 203 -6.80 13.41 -16.14
CA LYS A 203 -7.84 13.87 -17.08
C LYS A 203 -7.84 15.39 -17.26
N LYS A 204 -7.53 16.15 -16.21
CA LYS A 204 -7.49 17.63 -16.23
C LYS A 204 -6.23 18.16 -16.92
N ASP A 205 -5.09 17.51 -16.67
CA ASP A 205 -3.75 17.92 -17.13
C ASP A 205 -3.29 17.18 -18.40
N GLY A 206 -4.17 16.36 -19.01
CA GLY A 206 -3.80 15.52 -20.15
C GLY A 206 -2.70 14.49 -19.85
N GLY A 207 -2.44 14.20 -18.58
CA GLY A 207 -1.39 13.27 -18.14
C GLY A 207 0.03 13.84 -18.13
N GLU A 208 0.22 15.16 -18.28
CA GLU A 208 1.56 15.77 -18.28
C GLU A 208 2.30 15.51 -16.96
N THR A 209 1.63 15.73 -15.82
CA THR A 209 2.18 15.46 -14.49
C THR A 209 2.61 14.00 -14.32
N LYS A 210 1.81 13.05 -14.80
CA LYS A 210 2.15 11.63 -14.79
C LYS A 210 3.42 11.37 -15.59
N ALA A 211 3.47 11.84 -16.84
CA ALA A 211 4.62 11.65 -17.71
C ALA A 211 5.90 12.26 -17.12
N ARG A 212 5.80 13.45 -16.52
CA ARG A 212 6.90 14.11 -15.82
C ARG A 212 7.41 13.28 -14.64
N LEU A 213 6.51 12.80 -13.78
CA LEU A 213 6.87 11.99 -12.61
C LEU A 213 7.49 10.66 -13.00
N GLU A 214 6.98 10.01 -14.06
CA GLU A 214 7.57 8.78 -14.58
C GLU A 214 8.97 9.01 -15.18
N ALA A 215 9.18 10.11 -15.91
CA ALA A 215 10.49 10.48 -16.44
C ALA A 215 11.49 10.74 -15.30
N GLN A 216 11.07 11.46 -14.26
CA GLN A 216 11.86 11.67 -13.05
C GLN A 216 12.17 10.36 -12.33
N GLY A 217 11.20 9.45 -12.23
CA GLY A 217 11.37 8.12 -11.65
C GLY A 217 12.37 7.26 -12.42
N ARG A 218 12.31 7.27 -13.77
CA ARG A 218 13.30 6.59 -14.64
C ARG A 218 14.70 7.16 -14.46
N GLN A 219 14.83 8.48 -14.38
CA GLN A 219 16.11 9.13 -14.13
C GLN A 219 16.65 8.79 -12.74
N TRP A 220 15.82 8.87 -11.71
CA TRP A 220 16.17 8.48 -10.34
C TRP A 220 16.64 7.03 -10.26
N PHE A 221 15.92 6.10 -10.89
CA PHE A 221 16.30 4.69 -10.91
C PHE A 221 17.60 4.45 -11.69
N LYS A 222 17.85 5.19 -12.79
CA LYS A 222 19.12 5.14 -13.52
C LYS A 222 20.29 5.61 -12.65
N LEU A 223 20.11 6.67 -11.86
CA LEU A 223 21.13 7.16 -10.94
C LEU A 223 21.45 6.12 -9.85
N LEU A 224 20.45 5.43 -9.32
CA LEU A 224 20.68 4.37 -8.33
C LEU A 224 21.48 3.17 -8.89
N ARG A 225 21.30 2.85 -10.17
CA ARG A 225 22.08 1.80 -10.85
C ARG A 225 23.49 2.25 -11.23
N SER A 226 23.70 3.55 -11.34
CA SER A 226 25.02 4.12 -11.65
C SER A 226 25.90 3.95 -10.42
N GLN A 227 27.06 3.31 -10.57
CA GLN A 227 27.96 3.05 -9.44
C GLN A 227 28.28 4.34 -8.68
N PRO A 228 28.34 4.32 -7.34
CA PRO A 228 28.87 5.45 -6.59
C PRO A 228 30.32 5.67 -7.01
N ALA A 229 30.61 6.80 -7.66
CA ALA A 229 31.98 7.24 -7.87
C ALA A 229 32.55 7.57 -6.48
N PHE A 230 33.39 6.68 -5.96
CA PHE A 230 34.17 6.97 -4.76
C PHE A 230 35.18 8.06 -5.12
N TYR A 231 35.00 9.26 -4.57
CA TYR A 231 36.00 10.31 -4.62
C TYR A 231 36.98 10.09 -3.47
N GLN A 232 38.14 9.49 -3.76
CA GLN A 232 39.29 9.65 -2.89
C GLN A 232 39.86 11.05 -3.14
N CYS A 233 39.70 11.94 -2.16
CA CYS A 233 40.41 13.21 -2.14
C CYS A 233 41.70 12.96 -1.35
N ASP A 234 42.79 12.67 -2.05
CA ASP A 234 44.11 12.70 -1.42
C ASP A 234 44.48 14.17 -1.17
N PRO A 235 44.74 14.59 0.07
CA PRO A 235 45.07 15.98 0.39
C PRO A 235 46.45 16.43 -0.13
N SER A 236 47.20 15.54 -0.78
CA SER A 236 48.57 15.79 -1.24
C SER A 236 48.69 16.09 -2.74
N ASP A 237 47.67 15.86 -3.57
CA ASP A 237 47.79 16.00 -5.02
C ASP A 237 46.90 17.11 -5.58
N ARG A 238 47.51 18.26 -5.84
CA ARG A 238 46.96 19.23 -6.79
C ARG A 238 47.22 18.69 -8.20
N ALA A 239 46.17 18.13 -8.80
CA ALA A 239 46.04 17.70 -10.20
C ALA A 239 46.34 16.23 -10.51
N ALA A 240 45.35 15.36 -10.28
CA ALA A 240 44.99 14.29 -11.22
C ALA A 240 43.60 13.74 -10.86
N LEU A 241 42.58 14.06 -11.67
CA LEU A 241 41.26 13.42 -11.57
C LEU A 241 41.31 12.10 -12.34
N VAL A 242 41.46 10.98 -11.63
CA VAL A 242 41.39 9.64 -12.25
C VAL A 242 40.09 8.96 -11.82
N LEU A 243 39.18 8.80 -12.78
CA LEU A 243 38.00 7.93 -12.68
C LEU A 243 38.46 6.46 -12.73
N GLN A 244 38.39 5.75 -11.60
CA GLN A 244 38.55 4.29 -11.59
C GLN A 244 37.21 3.62 -11.26
N ASN A 245 36.63 2.96 -12.27
CA ASN A 245 35.55 2.00 -12.09
C ASN A 245 36.14 0.66 -11.61
N ARG A 246 35.73 0.16 -10.43
CA ARG A 246 35.98 -1.23 -10.04
C ARG A 246 34.70 -1.94 -9.63
N HIS A 247 34.40 -2.98 -10.40
CA HIS A 247 33.41 -4.00 -10.08
C HIS A 247 33.79 -4.79 -8.84
N VAL A 248 32.83 -5.07 -7.97
CA VAL A 248 32.80 -6.31 -7.18
C VAL A 248 31.38 -6.86 -7.22
N VAL A 249 31.13 -7.79 -8.16
CA VAL A 249 30.02 -8.73 -8.05
C VAL A 249 30.52 -9.88 -7.18
N ARG A 250 30.05 -9.97 -5.93
CA ARG A 250 30.38 -11.11 -5.07
C ARG A 250 29.52 -12.30 -5.51
N ARG A 251 30.14 -13.26 -6.20
CA ARG A 251 29.54 -14.59 -6.43
C ARG A 251 29.38 -15.29 -5.07
N LYS A 252 28.20 -15.88 -4.85
CA LYS A 252 27.93 -16.80 -3.74
C LYS A 252 28.95 -17.93 -3.82
N ALA A 253 29.77 -18.11 -2.77
CA ALA A 253 30.56 -19.31 -2.59
C ALA A 253 29.64 -20.40 -2.04
N SER A 254 29.63 -21.54 -2.72
CA SER A 254 29.09 -22.81 -2.25
C SER A 254 29.83 -23.24 -0.97
N GLU A 255 29.06 -23.69 0.01
CA GLU A 255 29.55 -24.41 1.18
C GLU A 255 30.11 -25.76 0.74
N GLU A 256 31.39 -26.01 1.03
CA GLU A 256 31.92 -27.35 1.21
C GLU A 256 32.95 -27.29 2.35
N SER A 257 32.72 -28.16 3.31
CA SER A 257 33.34 -28.29 4.62
C SER A 257 34.72 -28.94 4.57
N MET A 258 35.64 -28.51 5.43
CA MET A 258 36.62 -29.43 6.04
C MET A 258 37.17 -28.88 7.35
N ASP A 259 36.95 -29.68 8.40
CA ASP A 259 37.29 -29.45 9.81
C ASP A 259 38.76 -29.68 10.14
N SER A 260 39.19 -29.01 11.23
CA SER A 260 40.22 -29.38 12.22
C SER A 260 41.69 -29.51 11.71
N GLU A 261 42.76 -29.16 12.44
CA GLU A 261 43.02 -29.23 13.89
C GLU A 261 44.33 -28.47 14.22
N ASP A 262 44.42 -27.98 15.47
CA ASP A 262 45.59 -27.75 16.34
C ASP A 262 46.79 -26.83 15.97
N ALA A 263 47.03 -25.81 16.82
CA ALA A 263 48.19 -25.75 17.73
C ALA A 263 48.28 -24.44 18.57
N ALA A 264 48.05 -24.60 19.88
CA ALA A 264 48.80 -24.09 21.04
C ALA A 264 49.33 -22.63 21.16
N SER A 265 48.89 -22.00 22.27
CA SER A 265 49.74 -21.39 23.33
C SER A 265 50.39 -20.01 23.12
N HIS A 266 49.83 -18.97 23.75
CA HIS A 266 50.43 -18.25 24.90
C HIS A 266 49.62 -16.97 25.24
N LYS A 267 49.16 -16.86 26.49
CA LYS A 267 48.83 -15.55 27.12
C LYS A 267 50.04 -15.10 27.93
N PRO A 268 50.21 -13.79 28.14
CA PRO A 268 50.03 -13.33 29.51
C PRO A 268 49.21 -12.05 29.64
N ASN A 269 48.77 -11.86 30.87
CA ASN A 269 47.81 -10.91 31.39
C ASN A 269 48.57 -9.88 32.23
N ILE A 270 48.43 -8.57 31.99
CA ILE A 270 48.90 -7.53 32.93
C ILE A 270 47.85 -6.40 33.03
N ARG A 271 47.43 -6.17 34.28
CA ARG A 271 46.57 -5.10 34.79
C ARG A 271 47.36 -3.79 35.01
N LYS A 272 46.59 -2.70 35.24
CA LYS A 272 46.90 -1.39 35.88
C LYS A 272 47.48 -0.32 34.93
N ALA A 273 47.18 0.98 35.04
CA ALA A 273 46.30 1.77 35.92
C ALA A 273 46.29 3.24 35.42
N ARG A 274 45.22 4.01 35.78
CA ARG A 274 45.19 5.47 36.12
C ARG A 274 45.66 6.47 35.04
N LYS A 275 45.32 7.76 35.02
CA LYS A 275 44.29 8.67 35.60
C LYS A 275 44.71 10.07 35.11
N ALA A 276 43.85 10.80 34.39
CA ALA A 276 43.79 12.27 34.22
C ALA A 276 42.83 12.51 33.04
N GLY A 277 41.81 13.38 33.05
CA GLY A 277 41.61 14.66 33.74
C GLY A 277 41.33 15.72 32.66
N LEU A 278 40.38 16.63 32.91
CA LEU A 278 39.89 17.77 32.10
C LEU A 278 38.77 17.42 31.09
N VAL A 279 37.48 17.53 31.43
CA VAL A 279 36.62 18.72 31.71
C VAL A 279 36.39 19.60 30.46
N CYS A 280 35.16 19.51 29.95
CA CYS A 280 34.54 20.37 28.94
C CYS A 280 34.15 21.74 29.51
N PRO A 281 33.99 22.77 28.65
CA PRO A 281 33.05 23.86 28.90
C PRO A 281 31.93 23.94 27.86
N SER A 282 30.70 24.12 28.37
CA SER A 282 29.44 24.33 27.67
C SER A 282 29.24 25.82 27.27
N PRO A 283 28.27 26.14 26.38
CA PRO A 283 28.24 27.38 25.60
C PRO A 283 27.52 28.57 26.28
N PRO A 284 27.74 29.82 25.81
CA PRO A 284 27.13 31.02 26.39
C PRO A 284 25.72 31.29 25.86
N LYS A 285 24.86 31.81 26.74
CA LYS A 285 23.57 32.45 26.44
C LYS A 285 23.75 33.97 26.51
N HIS A 286 23.19 34.72 25.56
CA HIS A 286 23.01 36.16 25.66
C HIS A 286 21.52 36.51 25.60
N HIS A 287 21.14 37.27 26.63
CA HIS A 287 20.01 38.18 26.88
C HIS A 287 18.65 37.95 26.23
#